data_AF-A0A5E8UXM6-F1
#
_entry.id   AF-A0A5E8UXM6-F1
#
_cell.length_a   1.000
_cell.length_b   1.000
_cell.length_c   1.000
_cell.angle_alpha   90.00
_cell.angle_beta   90.00
_cell.angle_gamma   90.00
#
_symmetry.space_group_name_H-M   'P 1'
#
loop_
_entity.id
_entity.type
_entity.pdbx_description
1 polymer ?
#
loop_
_entity_poly.entity_id
_entity_poly.type
_entity_poly.pdbx_seq_one_letter_code
_entity_poly.pdbx_strand_id
1 'polypeptide(L)'
;MRRLAASFDLQFNGAPIDPEARFVVATNNYRAGGGGNFPGIDESVVILVAPDTNRDALVRYIVQEGTINPSADANWTFKPMPGTSVLFDTGPGGKDHAASVEGVNIEPYGDGADGFARYRITL
;
A
#
# COMPACT_ATOMS: atom_id res chain seq x y z
N MET A 1 -26.54 4.20 3.76
CA MET A 1 -25.06 4.20 3.83
C MET A 1 -24.51 3.42 2.64
N ARG A 2 -23.92 4.10 1.64
CA ARG A 2 -23.22 3.41 0.54
C ARG A 2 -21.80 3.08 1.01
N ARG A 3 -21.48 1.80 1.21
CA ARG A 3 -20.10 1.36 1.42
C ARG A 3 -19.37 1.48 0.08
N LEU A 4 -18.56 2.53 -0.08
CA LEU A 4 -17.60 2.67 -1.18
C LEU A 4 -16.24 2.12 -0.73
N ALA A 5 -16.16 0.81 -0.56
CA ALA A 5 -14.91 0.07 -0.49
C ALA A 5 -15.27 -1.41 -0.68
N ALA A 6 -15.29 -1.86 -1.93
CA ALA A 6 -15.35 -3.28 -2.23
C ALA A 6 -14.04 -3.61 -2.93
N SER A 7 -13.22 -4.44 -2.30
CA SER A 7 -12.14 -5.13 -2.99
C SER A 7 -12.77 -6.07 -4.01
N PHE A 8 -12.34 -5.99 -5.26
CA PHE A 8 -12.75 -6.89 -6.33
C PHE A 8 -11.54 -7.76 -6.70
N ASP A 9 -11.79 -9.01 -7.07
CA ASP A 9 -10.76 -9.93 -7.56
C ASP A 9 -9.58 -10.13 -6.58
N LEU A 10 -9.88 -10.29 -5.28
CA LEU A 10 -8.87 -10.58 -4.28
C LEU A 10 -8.38 -12.02 -4.43
N GLN A 11 -7.08 -12.18 -4.68
CA GLN A 11 -6.46 -13.48 -4.92
C GLN A 11 -5.31 -13.75 -3.96
N PHE A 12 -5.07 -15.03 -3.71
CA PHE A 12 -3.88 -15.54 -3.04
C PHE A 12 -3.26 -16.64 -3.92
N ASN A 13 -1.98 -16.51 -4.27
CA ASN A 13 -1.27 -17.41 -5.19
C ASN A 13 -2.00 -17.62 -6.54
N GLY A 14 -2.58 -16.54 -7.08
CA GLY A 14 -3.28 -16.56 -8.37
C GLY A 14 -4.66 -17.24 -8.35
N ALA A 15 -5.18 -17.61 -7.18
CA ALA A 15 -6.52 -18.15 -7.02
C ALA A 15 -7.39 -17.21 -6.17
N PRO A 16 -8.70 -17.10 -6.44
CA PRO A 16 -9.63 -16.37 -5.58
C PRO A 16 -9.55 -16.83 -4.13
N ILE A 17 -9.60 -15.90 -3.19
CA ILE A 17 -9.59 -16.22 -1.76
C ILE A 17 -10.93 -16.86 -1.37
N ASP A 18 -10.87 -18.01 -0.69
CA ASP A 18 -11.99 -18.57 0.06
C ASP A 18 -12.30 -17.66 1.26
N PRO A 19 -13.52 -17.10 1.40
CA PRO A 19 -13.89 -16.24 2.52
C PRO A 19 -13.69 -16.87 3.90
N GLU A 20 -13.70 -18.20 4.00
CA GLU A 20 -13.51 -18.93 5.25
C GLU A 20 -12.04 -19.30 5.52
N ALA A 21 -11.14 -19.02 4.57
CA ALA A 21 -9.72 -19.27 4.75
C ALA A 21 -9.13 -18.41 5.87
N ARG A 22 -8.21 -19.00 6.62
CA ARG A 22 -7.47 -18.31 7.69
C ARG A 22 -6.07 -17.98 7.21
N PHE A 23 -5.69 -16.71 7.41
CA PHE A 23 -4.37 -16.21 7.07
C PHE A 23 -3.65 -15.72 8.33
N VAL A 24 -2.34 -15.94 8.38
CA VAL A 24 -1.47 -15.22 9.31
C VAL A 24 -0.95 -14.00 8.59
N VAL A 25 -1.21 -12.82 9.14
CA VAL A 25 -0.78 -11.54 8.58
C VAL A 25 0.32 -10.96 9.46
N ALA A 26 1.47 -10.65 8.87
CA ALA A 26 2.50 -9.88 9.54
C ALA A 26 2.11 -8.39 9.53
N THR A 27 2.11 -7.76 10.69
CA THR A 27 1.78 -6.34 10.84
C THR A 27 2.56 -5.71 11.99
N ASN A 28 2.49 -4.38 12.12
CA ASN A 28 3.13 -3.66 13.22
C ASN A 28 2.25 -3.65 14.49
N ASN A 29 2.86 -3.33 15.63
CA ASN A 29 2.18 -3.27 16.93
C ASN A 29 1.02 -2.26 16.97
N TYR A 30 1.11 -1.13 16.25
CA TYR A 30 0.01 -0.17 16.16
C TYR A 30 -1.26 -0.81 15.58
N ARG A 31 -1.14 -1.50 14.44
CA ARG A 31 -2.28 -2.18 13.82
C ARG A 31 -2.74 -3.39 14.63
N ALA A 32 -1.82 -4.21 15.12
CA ALA A 32 -2.16 -5.37 15.96
C ALA A 32 -2.91 -4.95 17.24
N GLY A 33 -2.58 -3.80 17.83
CA GLY A 33 -3.27 -3.24 18.98
C GLY A 33 -4.60 -2.53 18.68
N GLY A 34 -5.16 -2.67 17.46
CA GLY A 34 -6.42 -2.05 17.07
C GLY A 34 -6.32 -0.59 16.59
N GLY A 35 -5.10 -0.09 16.39
CA GLY A 35 -4.84 1.26 15.90
C GLY A 35 -5.55 1.55 14.57
N GLY A 36 -6.20 2.71 14.50
CA GLY A 36 -6.96 3.15 13.32
C GLY A 36 -8.26 2.38 13.10
N ASN A 37 -8.76 1.67 14.12
CA ASN A 37 -10.06 0.97 14.12
C ASN A 37 -10.23 0.02 12.92
N PHE A 38 -9.18 -0.75 12.62
CA PHE A 38 -9.20 -1.68 11.50
C PHE A 38 -10.10 -2.89 11.85
N PRO A 39 -11.10 -3.24 11.02
CA PRO A 39 -12.06 -4.29 11.36
C PRO A 39 -11.40 -5.65 11.62
N GLY A 40 -11.78 -6.29 12.74
CA GLY A 40 -11.37 -7.66 13.06
C GLY A 40 -9.90 -7.82 13.48
N ILE A 41 -9.17 -6.72 13.70
CA ILE A 41 -7.79 -6.74 14.18
C ILE A 41 -7.72 -6.02 15.53
N ASP A 42 -7.41 -6.79 16.57
CA ASP A 42 -7.10 -6.33 17.93
C ASP A 42 -6.18 -7.34 18.63
N GLU A 43 -5.85 -7.10 19.89
CA GLU A 43 -4.94 -7.97 20.67
C GLU A 43 -5.43 -9.42 20.79
N SER A 44 -6.74 -9.69 20.64
CA SER A 44 -7.32 -11.03 20.83
C SER A 44 -6.97 -12.01 19.70
N VAL A 45 -6.57 -11.51 18.54
CA VAL A 45 -6.19 -12.33 17.37
C VAL A 45 -4.67 -12.44 17.18
N VAL A 46 -3.88 -11.85 18.07
CA VAL A 46 -2.41 -11.91 18.00
C VAL A 46 -1.92 -13.29 18.43
N ILE A 47 -1.32 -14.02 17.48
CA ILE A 47 -0.75 -15.36 17.73
C ILE A 47 0.77 -15.35 17.97
N LEU A 48 1.45 -14.26 17.60
CA LEU A 48 2.90 -14.10 17.74
C LEU A 48 3.27 -12.63 17.89
N VAL A 49 4.10 -12.30 18.87
CA VAL A 49 4.76 -11.01 19.00
C VAL A 49 6.26 -11.23 18.76
N ALA A 50 6.75 -10.78 17.62
CA ALA A 50 8.18 -10.82 17.33
C ALA A 50 8.93 -9.80 18.22
N PRO A 51 10.10 -10.16 18.77
CA PRO A 51 10.89 -9.24 19.60
C PRO A 51 11.63 -8.19 18.78
N ASP A 52 11.83 -8.45 17.49
CA ASP A 52 12.55 -7.57 16.57
C ASP A 52 11.70 -6.35 16.21
N THR A 53 12.32 -5.18 16.23
CA THR A 53 11.66 -3.99 15.68
C THR A 53 11.59 -4.08 14.15
N ASN A 54 10.63 -3.39 13.53
CA ASN A 54 10.55 -3.31 12.05
C ASN A 54 11.87 -2.86 11.41
N ARG A 55 12.59 -1.96 12.09
CA ARG A 55 13.88 -1.46 11.62
C ARG A 55 14.94 -2.55 11.67
N ASP A 56 15.03 -3.29 12.78
CA ASP A 56 16.02 -4.37 12.92
C ASP A 56 15.75 -5.51 11.93
N ALA A 57 14.47 -5.85 11.71
CA ALA A 57 14.05 -6.83 10.71
C ALA A 57 14.49 -6.41 9.30
N LEU A 58 14.27 -5.14 8.93
CA LEU A 58 14.67 -4.62 7.62
C LEU A 58 16.19 -4.54 7.45
N VAL A 59 16.92 -4.06 8.47
CA VAL A 59 18.39 -4.00 8.43
C VAL A 59 18.97 -5.40 8.28
N ARG A 60 18.50 -6.37 9.07
CA ARG A 60 18.95 -7.76 8.97
C ARG A 60 18.71 -8.33 7.58
N TYR A 61 17.53 -8.08 7.00
CA TYR A 61 17.21 -8.49 5.64
C TYR A 61 18.16 -7.88 4.61
N ILE A 62 18.38 -6.56 4.65
CA ILE A 62 19.29 -5.88 3.70
C ILE A 62 20.73 -6.39 3.83
N VAL A 63 21.22 -6.59 5.06
CA VAL A 63 22.57 -7.13 5.30
C VAL A 63 22.69 -8.56 4.76
N GLN A 64 21.64 -9.36 4.93
CA GLN A 64 21.62 -10.75 4.47
C GLN A 64 21.55 -10.87 2.95
N GLU A 65 20.65 -10.13 2.30
CA GLU A 65 20.47 -10.17 0.85
C GLU A 65 21.59 -9.41 0.10
N GLY A 66 22.20 -8.41 0.75
CA GLY A 66 23.28 -7.56 0.23
C GLY A 66 22.80 -6.56 -0.83
N THR A 67 22.10 -7.03 -1.87
CA THR A 67 21.45 -6.20 -2.89
C THR A 67 19.95 -6.41 -2.84
N ILE A 68 19.20 -5.33 -2.67
CA ILE A 68 17.74 -5.34 -2.75
C ILE A 68 17.29 -4.63 -4.03
N ASN A 69 16.32 -5.22 -4.72
CA ASN A 69 15.65 -4.61 -5.87
C ASN A 69 14.13 -4.60 -5.63
N PRO A 70 13.61 -3.69 -4.79
CA PRO A 70 12.18 -3.59 -4.56
C PRO A 70 11.48 -3.19 -5.86
N SER A 71 10.45 -3.96 -6.25
CA SER A 71 9.59 -3.62 -7.38
C SER A 71 8.20 -3.29 -6.87
N ALA A 72 7.60 -2.22 -7.40
CA ALA A 72 6.17 -2.01 -7.32
C ALA A 72 5.55 -2.67 -8.57
N ASP A 73 4.97 -3.86 -8.40
CA ASP A 73 4.51 -4.75 -9.47
C ASP A 73 3.03 -4.54 -9.86
N ALA A 74 2.43 -3.44 -9.41
CA ALA A 74 1.01 -3.11 -9.62
C ALA A 74 0.04 -4.25 -9.25
N ASN A 75 0.35 -5.04 -8.21
CA ASN A 75 -0.47 -6.14 -7.73
C ASN A 75 -1.83 -5.74 -7.13
N TRP A 76 -2.14 -4.44 -7.07
CA TRP A 76 -3.48 -3.91 -6.83
C TRP A 76 -3.68 -2.64 -7.65
N THR A 77 -4.93 -2.35 -8.00
CA THR A 77 -5.31 -1.11 -8.68
C THR A 77 -6.52 -0.47 -8.02
N PHE A 78 -6.67 0.84 -8.22
CA PHE A 78 -7.90 1.50 -7.85
C PHE A 78 -9.04 1.01 -8.75
N LYS A 79 -10.21 0.78 -8.16
CA LYS A 79 -11.42 0.56 -8.94
C LYS A 79 -11.73 1.83 -9.74
N PRO A 80 -11.93 1.73 -11.08
CA PRO A 80 -12.26 2.90 -11.86
C PRO A 80 -13.56 3.57 -11.42
N MET A 81 -13.57 4.91 -11.37
CA MET A 81 -14.68 5.73 -10.90
C MET A 81 -14.90 6.94 -11.82
N PRO A 82 -15.83 6.86 -12.78
CA PRO A 82 -16.00 7.88 -13.82
C PRO A 82 -16.05 9.31 -13.30
N GLY A 83 -15.21 10.18 -13.87
CA GLY A 83 -15.11 11.59 -13.49
C GLY A 83 -14.39 11.85 -12.16
N THR A 84 -13.69 10.85 -11.62
CA THR A 84 -12.93 10.98 -10.36
C THR A 84 -11.43 11.05 -10.64
N SER A 85 -10.73 11.79 -9.79
CA SER A 85 -9.27 11.79 -9.81
C SER A 85 -8.70 11.94 -8.40
N VAL A 86 -7.46 11.50 -8.22
CA VAL A 86 -6.67 11.71 -7.01
C VAL A 86 -5.64 12.79 -7.31
N LEU A 87 -5.56 13.80 -6.45
CA LEU A 87 -4.47 14.77 -6.47
C LEU A 87 -3.49 14.44 -5.34
N PHE A 88 -2.20 14.49 -5.64
CA PHE A 88 -1.16 14.31 -4.63
C PHE A 88 0.05 15.18 -4.96
N ASP A 89 0.77 15.56 -3.91
CA ASP A 89 1.97 16.38 -4.01
C ASP A 89 3.20 15.50 -3.70
N THR A 90 4.27 15.64 -4.49
CA THR A 90 5.55 14.96 -4.24
C THR A 90 6.72 15.87 -4.63
N GLY A 91 7.94 15.47 -4.26
CA GLY A 91 9.13 16.26 -4.56
C GLY A 91 9.30 16.48 -6.07
N PRO A 92 10.01 17.56 -6.48
CA PRO A 92 10.14 17.92 -7.90
C PRO A 92 10.78 16.84 -8.77
N GLY A 93 11.61 15.97 -8.19
CA GLY A 93 12.19 14.80 -8.87
C GLY A 93 11.17 13.72 -9.25
N GLY A 94 9.93 13.77 -8.73
CA GLY A 94 8.86 12.85 -9.11
C GLY A 94 8.55 12.85 -10.61
N LYS A 95 8.85 13.96 -11.31
CA LYS A 95 8.69 14.07 -12.77
C LYS A 95 9.46 13.00 -13.52
N ASP A 96 10.64 12.64 -13.03
CA ASP A 96 11.54 11.69 -13.68
C ASP A 96 11.07 10.23 -13.48
N HIS A 97 10.11 10.02 -12.57
CA HIS A 97 9.60 8.69 -12.19
C HIS A 97 8.11 8.50 -12.47
N ALA A 98 7.35 9.57 -12.72
CA ALA A 98 5.89 9.48 -12.90
C ALA A 98 5.48 8.49 -14.01
N ALA A 99 6.23 8.46 -15.11
CA ALA A 99 5.98 7.56 -16.23
C ALA A 99 6.39 6.09 -15.97
N SER A 100 7.18 5.81 -14.93
CA SER A 100 7.62 4.45 -14.58
C SER A 100 6.72 3.77 -13.55
N VAL A 101 5.68 4.44 -13.05
CA VAL A 101 4.75 3.85 -12.09
C VAL A 101 3.73 3.01 -12.83
N GLU A 102 3.76 1.70 -12.60
CA GLU A 102 2.78 0.77 -13.15
C GLU A 102 1.44 0.85 -12.41
N GLY A 103 0.35 0.49 -13.08
CA GLY A 103 -0.99 0.38 -12.48
C GLY A 103 -1.79 1.67 -12.36
N VAL A 104 -1.19 2.85 -12.61
CA VAL A 104 -1.88 4.15 -12.60
C VAL A 104 -1.37 5.06 -13.72
N ASN A 105 -2.22 5.96 -14.21
CA ASN A 105 -1.78 7.05 -15.09
C ASN A 105 -1.55 8.31 -14.26
N ILE A 106 -0.30 8.78 -14.18
CA ILE A 106 0.10 9.97 -13.41
C ILE A 106 0.40 11.11 -14.36
N GLU A 107 -0.32 12.22 -14.21
CA GLU A 107 -0.17 13.42 -15.04
C GLU A 107 0.20 14.63 -14.18
N PRO A 108 1.09 15.53 -14.64
CA PRO A 108 1.34 16.79 -13.97
C PRO A 108 0.05 17.62 -13.81
N TYR A 109 -0.13 18.24 -12.65
CA TYR A 109 -1.29 19.05 -12.30
C TYR A 109 -0.89 20.35 -11.58
N GLY A 110 0.22 20.93 -12.03
CA GLY A 110 0.74 22.21 -11.57
C GLY A 110 1.65 22.11 -10.34
N ASP A 111 1.79 23.24 -9.65
CA ASP A 111 2.65 23.35 -8.48
C ASP A 111 1.89 23.00 -7.20
N GLY A 112 2.55 22.25 -6.33
CA GLY A 112 2.13 21.99 -4.95
C GLY A 112 2.62 23.09 -4.01
N ALA A 113 2.30 22.94 -2.72
CA ALA A 113 2.80 23.86 -1.69
C ALA A 113 4.31 23.65 -1.46
N ASP A 114 4.99 24.69 -0.96
CA ASP A 114 6.37 24.60 -0.45
C ASP A 114 7.40 24.01 -1.44
N GLY A 115 7.20 24.24 -2.74
CA GLY A 115 8.10 23.76 -3.80
C GLY A 115 7.89 22.31 -4.22
N PHE A 116 6.82 21.66 -3.75
CA PHE A 116 6.38 20.36 -4.26
C PHE A 116 5.74 20.51 -5.65
N ALA A 117 5.77 19.43 -6.42
CA ALA A 117 5.01 19.31 -7.67
C ALA A 117 3.70 18.57 -7.40
N ARG A 118 2.61 19.04 -8.01
CA ARG A 118 1.30 18.41 -7.91
C ARG A 118 1.03 17.51 -9.12
N TYR A 119 0.47 16.34 -8.85
CA TYR A 119 0.11 15.35 -9.85
C TYR A 119 -1.33 14.90 -9.70
N ARG A 120 -1.87 14.33 -10.77
CA ARG A 120 -3.20 13.76 -10.87
C ARG A 120 -3.13 12.31 -11.31
N ILE A 121 -3.89 11.44 -10.63
CA ILE A 121 -4.24 10.10 -11.10
C ILE A 121 -5.71 10.11 -11.51
N THR A 122 -6.01 9.70 -12.74
CA THR A 122 -7.39 9.52 -13.20
C THR A 122 -7.88 8.14 -12.80
N LEU A 123 -9.07 8.07 -12.20
CA LEU A 123 -9.74 6.83 -11.78
C LEU A 123 -10.94 6.55 -12.70
#